data_AF-A0A3A0BQN3-F1
#
_entry.id   AF-A0A3A0BQN3-F1
#
_cell.length_a   1.000
_cell.length_b   1.000
_cell.length_c   1.000
_cell.angle_alpha   90.00
_cell.angle_beta   90.00
_cell.angle_gamma   90.00
#
_symmetry.space_group_name_H-M   'P 1'
#
loop_
_entity.id
_entity.type
_entity.pdbx_description
1 polymer ?
#
loop_
_entity_poly.entity_id
_entity_poly.type
_entity_poly.pdbx_seq_one_letter_code
_entity_poly.pdbx_strand_id
1 'polypeptide(L)'
;MTEPLFSNIKKSRAYQEIAEEVEQELTSKIEQELAPKIEQELAPKIAQNKAREIAKSLLRKKMSVDLVAEVTALSKKEVRALSKELPGHKN
;
A
#
# COMPACT_ATOMS: atom_id res chain seq x y z
N MET A 1 -4.96 -13.62 -57.86
CA MET A 1 -6.00 -13.26 -56.86
C MET A 1 -5.49 -13.42 -55.42
N THR A 2 -4.29 -12.93 -55.11
CA THR A 2 -3.62 -13.19 -53.82
C THR A 2 -3.49 -11.95 -52.91
N GLU A 3 -3.63 -10.74 -53.46
CA GLU A 3 -3.42 -9.49 -52.72
C GLU A 3 -4.30 -9.30 -51.46
N PRO A 4 -5.59 -9.70 -51.42
CA PRO A 4 -6.43 -9.48 -50.24
C PRO A 4 -5.95 -10.31 -49.02
N LEU A 5 -5.49 -11.54 -49.25
CA LEU A 5 -5.03 -12.44 -48.19
C LEU A 5 -3.76 -11.94 -47.54
N PHE A 6 -2.78 -11.48 -48.33
CA PHE A 6 -1.52 -10.94 -47.80
C PHE A 6 -1.73 -9.66 -46.97
N SER A 7 -2.67 -8.79 -47.37
CA SER A 7 -3.03 -7.58 -46.62
C SER A 7 -3.65 -7.91 -45.26
N ASN A 8 -4.56 -8.89 -45.21
CA ASN A 8 -5.22 -9.30 -43.97
C ASN A 8 -4.26 -9.95 -42.98
N ILE A 9 -3.31 -10.78 -43.46
CA ILE A 9 -2.29 -11.39 -42.62
C ILE A 9 -1.39 -10.33 -41.98
N LYS A 10 -0.93 -9.33 -42.77
CA LYS A 10 -0.11 -8.23 -42.24
C LYS A 10 -0.84 -7.41 -41.18
N LYS A 11 -2.12 -7.09 -41.41
CA LYS A 11 -2.95 -6.39 -40.42
C LYS A 11 -3.10 -7.20 -39.14
N SER A 12 -3.45 -8.49 -39.25
CA SER A 12 -3.61 -9.38 -38.09
C SER A 12 -2.33 -9.43 -37.24
N ARG A 13 -1.17 -9.51 -37.88
CA ARG A 13 0.12 -9.52 -37.20
C ARG A 13 0.41 -8.19 -36.49
N ALA A 14 0.14 -7.06 -37.15
CA ALA A 14 0.31 -5.75 -36.53
C ALA A 14 -0.60 -5.57 -35.29
N TYR A 15 -1.84 -6.08 -35.34
CA TYR A 15 -2.72 -6.08 -34.17
C TYR A 15 -2.19 -6.95 -33.03
N GLN A 16 -1.61 -8.11 -33.33
CA GLN A 16 -0.98 -8.98 -32.32
C GLN A 16 0.22 -8.31 -31.68
N GLU A 17 1.12 -7.73 -32.47
CA GLU A 17 2.31 -7.03 -31.98
C GLU A 17 1.92 -5.86 -31.05
N ILE A 18 0.92 -5.06 -31.43
CA ILE A 18 0.41 -3.97 -30.58
C ILE A 18 -0.23 -4.51 -29.29
N ALA A 19 -1.00 -5.59 -29.37
CA ALA A 19 -1.62 -6.18 -28.18
C ALA A 19 -0.57 -6.69 -27.19
N GLU A 20 0.46 -7.37 -27.69
CA GLU A 20 1.59 -7.86 -26.88
C GLU A 20 2.38 -6.69 -26.25
N GLU A 21 2.65 -5.62 -27.00
CA GLU A 21 3.35 -4.44 -26.49
C GLU A 21 2.56 -3.75 -25.38
N VAL A 22 1.25 -3.58 -25.58
CA VAL A 22 0.35 -2.99 -24.56
C VAL A 22 0.27 -3.87 -23.33
N GLU A 23 0.15 -5.18 -23.48
CA GLU A 23 0.11 -6.12 -22.36
C GLU A 23 1.41 -6.08 -21.55
N GLN A 24 2.56 -6.07 -22.23
CA GLN A 24 3.87 -5.97 -21.59
C GLN A 24 4.06 -4.64 -20.87
N GLU A 25 3.69 -3.52 -21.49
CA GLU A 25 3.82 -2.20 -20.87
C GLU A 25 2.94 -2.06 -19.63
N LEU A 26 1.69 -2.51 -19.71
CA LEU A 26 0.76 -2.47 -18.57
C LEU A 26 1.20 -3.40 -17.45
N THR A 27 1.62 -4.62 -17.77
CA THR A 27 2.14 -5.57 -16.78
C THR A 27 3.36 -4.99 -16.08
N SER A 28 4.31 -4.45 -16.84
CA SER A 28 5.50 -3.80 -16.29
C SER A 28 5.16 -2.63 -15.36
N LYS A 29 4.25 -1.73 -15.77
CA LYS A 29 3.81 -0.62 -14.90
C LYS A 29 3.15 -1.11 -13.61
N ILE A 30 2.32 -2.15 -13.69
CA ILE A 30 1.66 -2.71 -12.51
C ILE A 30 2.70 -3.32 -11.56
N GLU A 31 3.55 -4.20 -12.08
CA GLU A 31 4.48 -4.99 -11.26
C GLU A 31 5.66 -4.17 -10.73
N GLN A 32 6.20 -3.24 -11.52
CA GLN A 32 7.42 -2.51 -11.16
C GLN A 32 7.14 -1.17 -10.48
N GLU A 33 5.96 -0.58 -10.69
CA GLU A 33 5.65 0.73 -10.12
C GLU A 33 4.51 0.67 -9.10
N LEU A 34 3.36 0.09 -9.47
CA LEU A 34 2.18 0.14 -8.60
C LEU A 34 2.27 -0.84 -7.43
N ALA A 35 2.65 -2.09 -7.67
CA ALA A 35 2.75 -3.09 -6.61
C ALA A 35 3.76 -2.67 -5.52
N PRO A 36 4.98 -2.19 -5.85
CA PRO A 36 5.93 -1.73 -4.84
C PRO A 36 5.45 -0.51 -4.07
N LYS A 37 4.78 0.46 -4.73
CA LYS A 37 4.18 1.61 -4.04
C LYS A 37 3.13 1.18 -3.01
N ILE A 38 2.29 0.20 -3.38
CA ILE A 38 1.28 -0.34 -2.46
C ILE A 38 1.95 -1.06 -1.29
N GLU A 39 2.87 -1.98 -1.57
CA GLU A 39 3.47 -2.86 -0.56
C GLU A 39 4.45 -2.14 0.36
N GLN A 40 5.29 -1.24 -0.18
CA GLN A 40 6.40 -0.65 0.56
C GLN A 40 6.04 0.70 1.17
N GLU A 41 5.05 1.41 0.62
CA GLU A 41 4.69 2.75 1.09
C GLU A 41 3.31 2.79 1.72
N LEU A 42 2.27 2.36 0.99
CA LEU A 42 0.88 2.53 1.45
C LEU A 42 0.53 1.55 2.57
N ALA A 43 0.84 0.26 2.43
CA ALA A 43 0.53 -0.75 3.44
C ALA A 43 1.20 -0.45 4.80
N PRO A 44 2.49 -0.09 4.88
CA PRO A 44 3.14 0.27 6.14
C PRO A 44 2.55 1.54 6.77
N LYS A 45 2.20 2.56 5.97
CA LYS A 45 1.54 3.78 6.46
C LYS A 45 0.18 3.48 7.08
N ILE A 46 -0.62 2.63 6.43
CA ILE A 46 -1.93 2.21 6.93
C ILE A 46 -1.75 1.43 8.24
N ALA A 47 -0.84 0.47 8.29
CA ALA A 47 -0.56 -0.32 9.49
C ALA A 47 -0.11 0.58 10.66
N GLN A 48 0.80 1.53 10.42
CA GLN A 48 1.29 2.46 11.44
C GLN A 48 0.16 3.38 11.95
N ASN A 49 -0.68 3.89 11.05
CA ASN A 49 -1.82 4.71 11.45
C ASN A 49 -2.81 3.91 12.29
N LYS A 50 -3.09 2.66 11.91
CA LYS A 50 -4.00 1.81 12.68
C LYS A 50 -3.46 1.47 14.07
N ALA A 51 -2.17 1.17 14.16
CA ALA A 51 -1.50 0.95 15.44
C ALA A 51 -1.63 2.17 16.37
N ARG A 52 -1.44 3.39 15.83
CA ARG A 52 -1.61 4.64 16.60
C ARG A 52 -3.05 4.87 17.07
N GLU A 53 -4.04 4.58 16.23
CA GLU A 53 -5.46 4.67 16.63
C GLU A 53 -5.80 3.71 17.77
N ILE A 54 -5.36 2.46 17.65
CA ILE A 54 -5.53 1.44 18.68
C ILE A 54 -4.84 1.90 19.96
N ALA A 55 -3.59 2.36 19.89
CA ALA A 55 -2.86 2.87 21.06
C ALA A 55 -3.62 4.00 21.76
N LYS A 56 -4.12 5.00 21.02
CA LYS A 56 -4.95 6.09 21.59
C LYS A 56 -6.22 5.55 22.27
N SER A 57 -6.86 4.55 21.68
CA SER A 57 -8.04 3.89 22.27
C SER A 57 -7.72 3.19 23.59
N LEU A 58 -6.63 2.41 23.64
CA LEU A 58 -6.21 1.68 24.83
C LEU A 58 -5.73 2.62 25.95
N LEU A 59 -5.02 3.70 25.60
CA LEU A 59 -4.61 4.74 26.55
C LEU A 59 -5.80 5.46 27.17
N ARG A 60 -6.85 5.76 26.37
CA ARG A 60 -8.12 6.31 26.91
C ARG A 60 -8.80 5.37 27.91
N LYS A 61 -8.59 4.06 27.76
CA LYS A 61 -9.02 3.04 28.73
C LYS A 61 -8.05 2.86 29.91
N LYS A 62 -7.08 3.77 30.08
CA LYS A 62 -6.08 3.79 31.16
C LYS A 62 -5.15 2.56 31.20
N MET A 63 -4.92 1.91 30.05
CA MET A 63 -3.92 0.84 29.97
C MET A 63 -2.49 1.40 30.09
N SER A 64 -1.56 0.59 30.62
CA SER A 64 -0.18 1.03 30.80
C SER A 64 0.54 1.23 29.47
N VAL A 65 1.50 2.16 29.44
CA VAL A 65 2.34 2.43 28.27
C VAL A 65 3.05 1.16 27.78
N ASP A 66 3.49 0.31 28.70
CA ASP A 66 4.23 -0.92 28.37
C ASP A 66 3.34 -1.91 27.62
N LEU A 67 2.12 -2.17 28.14
CA LEU A 67 1.18 -3.08 27.50
C LEU A 67 0.69 -2.55 26.15
N VAL A 68 0.47 -1.24 26.04
CA VAL A 68 0.08 -0.62 24.77
C VAL A 68 1.21 -0.72 23.74
N ALA A 69 2.45 -0.46 24.13
CA ALA A 69 3.61 -0.59 23.25
C ALA A 69 3.77 -2.03 22.72
N GLU A 70 3.60 -3.02 23.60
CA GLU A 70 3.66 -4.43 23.24
C GLU A 70 2.58 -4.83 22.23
N VAL A 71 1.31 -4.51 22.51
CA VAL A 71 0.18 -4.94 21.67
C VAL A 71 0.13 -4.20 20.33
N THR A 72 0.61 -2.96 20.26
CA THR A 72 0.57 -2.14 19.03
C THR A 72 1.87 -2.16 18.24
N ALA A 73 2.91 -2.84 18.75
CA ALA A 73 4.26 -2.83 18.22
C ALA A 73 4.86 -1.41 18.05
N LEU A 74 4.30 -0.41 18.73
CA LEU A 74 4.84 0.95 18.76
C LEU A 74 5.94 1.06 19.82
N SER A 75 6.88 1.97 19.62
CA SER A 75 7.87 2.24 20.65
C SER A 75 7.22 2.87 21.89
N LYS A 76 7.77 2.59 23.08
CA LYS A 76 7.32 3.24 24.33
C LYS A 76 7.37 4.77 24.24
N LYS A 77 8.33 5.32 23.46
CA LYS A 77 8.46 6.77 23.23
C LYS A 77 7.25 7.31 22.45
N GLU A 78 6.84 6.64 21.39
CA GLU A 78 5.65 7.00 20.62
C GLU A 78 4.38 6.91 21.48
N VAL A 79 4.21 5.80 22.21
CA VAL A 79 3.04 5.62 23.09
C VAL A 79 2.96 6.72 24.16
N ARG A 80 4.10 7.12 24.75
CA ARG A 80 4.15 8.27 25.69
C ARG A 80 3.79 9.58 25.02
N ALA A 81 4.23 9.81 23.78
CA ALA A 81 3.86 11.00 23.02
C ALA A 81 2.34 11.04 22.77
N LEU A 82 1.76 9.91 22.33
CA LEU A 82 0.31 9.77 22.11
C LEU A 82 -0.49 9.98 23.41
N SER A 83 0.03 9.53 24.56
CA SER A 83 -0.60 9.76 25.87
C SER A 83 -0.69 11.26 26.20
N LYS A 84 0.33 12.05 25.86
CA LYS A 84 0.36 13.50 26.08
C LYS A 84 -0.61 14.27 25.19
N GLU A 85 -0.95 13.73 24.03
CA GLU A 85 -1.96 14.31 23.13
C GLU A 85 -3.41 14.09 23.60
N LEU A 86 -3.64 13.15 24.53
CA LEU A 86 -5.00 12.81 24.96
C LEU A 86 -5.52 13.77 26.05
N PRO A 87 -6.77 14.26 25.92
CA PRO A 87 -7.37 15.12 26.93
C PRO A 87 -7.55 14.34 28.24
N GLY A 88 -7.04 14.87 29.33
CA GLY A 88 -7.11 14.27 30.67
C GLY A 88 -5.80 13.67 31.19
N HIS A 89 -4.70 13.73 30.44
CA HIS A 89 -3.37 13.42 31.00
C HIS A 89 -2.95 14.55 31.94
N LYS A 90 -3.23 14.39 33.24
CA LYS A 90 -2.65 15.25 34.29
C LYS A 90 -1.23 14.74 34.57
N ASN A 91 -0.27 15.65 34.54
CA ASN A 91 1.12 15.41 34.92
C ASN A 91 1.23 14.80 36.32
#